data_AF-A0A7W1NL78-F1
#
_entry.id   AF-A0A7W1NL78-F1
#
_cell.length_a   1.000
_cell.length_b   1.000
_cell.length_c   1.000
_cell.angle_alpha   90.00
_cell.angle_beta   90.00
_cell.angle_gamma   90.00
#
_symmetry.space_group_name_H-M   'P 1'
#
loop_
_entity.id
_entity.type
_entity.pdbx_description
1 polymer ?
#
loop_
_entity_poly.entity_id
_entity_poly.type
_entity_poly.pdbx_seq_one_letter_code
_entity_poly.pdbx_strand_id
1 'polypeptide(L)'
;MSKYAFTVTNSSHTLLCSECRQPITGDATTCSPKCRKRRQRRQQEAAEAFTLAMHELQVIRDGIKRGENLTRAIDDLKRLQGEIKDLLLLAGDADSLARQEMFNARAAKRAG
;
A
#
# COMPACT_ATOMS: atom_id res chain seq x y z
N MET A 1 0.01 -41.46 -37.04
CA MET A 1 0.01 -40.04 -37.45
C MET A 1 -0.56 -39.21 -36.31
N SER A 2 0.30 -38.43 -35.64
CA SER A 2 -0.01 -37.58 -34.49
C SER A 2 -1.02 -36.48 -34.82
N LYS A 3 -2.02 -36.27 -33.95
CA LYS A 3 -2.78 -35.00 -33.87
C LYS A 3 -3.10 -34.69 -32.41
N TYR A 4 -2.07 -34.42 -31.61
CA TYR A 4 -2.26 -33.73 -30.33
C TYR A 4 -2.41 -32.24 -30.63
N ALA A 5 -3.65 -31.77 -30.74
CA ALA A 5 -3.96 -30.36 -30.70
C ALA A 5 -3.91 -29.91 -29.23
N PHE A 6 -2.78 -29.36 -28.80
CA PHE A 6 -2.70 -28.62 -27.55
C PHE A 6 -3.52 -27.33 -27.73
N THR A 7 -4.75 -27.31 -27.21
CA THR A 7 -5.49 -26.05 -27.04
C THR A 7 -4.82 -25.30 -25.89
N VAL A 8 -4.04 -24.28 -26.24
CA VAL A 8 -3.63 -23.24 -25.29
C VAL A 8 -4.91 -22.55 -24.85
N THR A 9 -5.40 -22.87 -23.65
CA THR A 9 -6.45 -22.09 -23.00
C THR A 9 -5.88 -20.70 -22.75
N ASN A 10 -6.18 -19.77 -23.65
CA ASN A 10 -5.87 -18.36 -23.47
C ASN A 10 -6.77 -17.87 -22.34
N SER A 11 -6.23 -17.88 -21.12
CA SER A 11 -6.86 -17.34 -19.93
C SER A 11 -7.03 -15.84 -20.17
N SER A 12 -8.17 -15.42 -20.70
CA SER A 12 -8.55 -14.01 -20.75
C SER A 12 -8.61 -13.53 -19.30
N HIS A 13 -7.54 -12.91 -18.82
CA HIS A 13 -7.50 -12.27 -17.52
C HIS A 13 -8.50 -11.12 -17.56
N THR A 14 -9.70 -11.35 -17.03
CA THR A 14 -10.69 -10.29 -16.84
C THR A 14 -10.10 -9.28 -15.87
N LEU A 15 -9.72 -8.10 -16.37
CA LEU A 15 -9.30 -6.99 -15.53
C LEU A 15 -10.49 -6.57 -14.67
N LEU A 16 -10.32 -6.61 -13.35
CA LEU A 16 -11.35 -6.20 -12.40
C LEU A 16 -11.08 -4.79 -11.90
N CYS A 17 -12.14 -4.01 -11.74
CA CYS A 17 -12.04 -2.67 -11.19
C CYS A 17 -11.53 -2.70 -9.75
N SER A 18 -10.50 -1.90 -9.46
CA SER A 18 -9.91 -1.74 -8.14
C SER A 18 -10.90 -1.26 -7.06
N GLU A 19 -12.01 -0.63 -7.46
CA GLU A 19 -13.02 -0.09 -6.55
C GLU A 19 -14.22 -1.03 -6.35
N CYS A 20 -14.67 -1.67 -7.43
CA CYS A 20 -15.99 -2.31 -7.50
C CYS A 20 -15.90 -3.82 -7.78
N ARG A 21 -14.70 -4.34 -8.09
CA ARG A 21 -14.43 -5.71 -8.57
C ARG A 21 -15.26 -6.17 -9.77
N GLN A 22 -15.97 -5.25 -10.45
CA GLN A 22 -16.66 -5.58 -11.70
C GLN A 22 -15.65 -5.67 -12.85
N PRO A 23 -15.94 -6.49 -13.87
CA PRO A 23 -15.14 -6.55 -15.10
C PRO A 23 -14.98 -5.17 -15.72
N ILE A 24 -13.76 -4.86 -16.12
CA ILE A 24 -13.46 -3.67 -16.92
C ILE A 24 -13.37 -4.10 -18.37
N THR A 25 -13.97 -3.32 -19.25
CA THR A 25 -13.84 -3.48 -20.69
C THR A 25 -12.71 -2.59 -21.21
N GLY A 26 -11.76 -3.18 -21.94
CA GLY A 26 -10.59 -2.48 -22.48
C GLY A 26 -9.51 -2.16 -21.44
N ASP A 27 -8.66 -1.19 -21.75
CA ASP A 27 -7.46 -0.84 -20.96
C ASP A 27 -7.73 0.08 -19.76
N ALA A 28 -8.99 0.32 -19.43
CA ALA A 28 -9.34 1.15 -18.29
C ALA A 28 -8.98 0.45 -16.97
N THR A 29 -8.65 1.24 -15.94
CA THR A 29 -8.34 0.70 -14.60
C THR A 29 -9.53 0.76 -13.64
N THR A 30 -10.66 1.34 -14.08
CA THR A 30 -11.89 1.50 -13.29
C THR A 30 -13.14 1.24 -14.13
N CYS A 31 -14.16 0.61 -13.55
CA CYS A 31 -15.41 0.21 -14.22
C CYS A 31 -16.34 1.38 -14.60
N SER A 32 -16.19 2.56 -13.99
CA SER A 32 -17.08 3.71 -14.22
C SER A 32 -16.47 5.04 -13.78
N PRO A 33 -16.98 6.19 -14.26
CA PRO A 33 -16.58 7.52 -13.76
C PRO A 33 -16.75 7.69 -12.25
N LYS A 34 -17.77 7.04 -11.65
CA LYS A 34 -17.99 7.05 -10.19
C LYS A 34 -16.86 6.32 -9.46
N CYS A 35 -16.40 5.19 -9.98
CA CYS A 35 -15.25 4.47 -9.44
C CYS A 35 -13.96 5.25 -9.63
N ARG A 36 -13.76 5.88 -10.79
CA ARG A 36 -12.61 6.78 -11.01
C ARG A 36 -12.56 7.91 -9.97
N LYS A 37 -13.69 8.58 -9.70
CA LYS A 37 -13.77 9.62 -8.65
C LYS A 37 -13.49 9.08 -7.25
N ARG A 38 -13.99 7.89 -6.90
CA ARG A 38 -13.70 7.26 -5.60
C ARG A 38 -12.22 6.94 -5.44
N ARG A 39 -11.61 6.36 -6.47
CA ARG A 39 -10.17 6.09 -6.50
C ARG A 39 -9.36 7.37 -6.32
N GLN A 40 -9.70 8.43 -7.06
CA GLN A 40 -9.02 9.72 -6.98
C GLN A 40 -9.12 10.33 -5.58
N ARG A 41 -10.30 10.26 -4.95
CA ARG A 41 -10.49 10.72 -3.57
C ARG A 41 -9.63 9.93 -2.58
N ARG A 42 -9.60 8.60 -2.68
CA ARG A 42 -8.75 7.76 -1.81
C ARG A 42 -7.26 8.04 -2.01
N GLN A 43 -6.83 8.28 -3.26
CA GLN A 43 -5.45 8.66 -3.56
C GLN A 43 -5.10 10.03 -2.97
N GLN A 44 -6.03 10.98 -3.01
CA GLN A 44 -5.83 12.29 -2.41
C GLN A 44 -5.75 12.21 -0.88
N GLU A 45 -6.68 11.49 -0.24
CA GLU A 45 -6.66 11.25 1.21
C GLU A 45 -5.37 10.54 1.64
N ALA A 46 -4.90 9.56 0.87
CA ALA A 46 -3.62 8.89 1.11
C ALA A 46 -2.41 9.83 0.93
N ALA A 47 -2.42 10.72 -0.06
CA ALA A 47 -1.34 11.68 -0.30
C ALA A 47 -1.25 12.75 0.80
N GLU A 48 -2.40 13.24 1.28
CA GLU A 48 -2.48 14.17 2.40
C GLU A 48 -1.93 13.53 3.68
N ALA A 49 -2.35 12.29 3.96
CA ALA A 49 -1.88 11.57 5.13
C ALA A 49 -0.39 11.18 5.05
N PHE A 50 0.11 10.84 3.86
CA PHE A 50 1.54 10.63 3.62
C PHE A 50 2.35 11.91 3.91
N THR A 51 1.86 13.07 3.47
CA THR A 51 2.51 14.36 3.71
C THR A 51 2.59 14.66 5.20
N LEU A 52 1.51 14.43 5.94
CA LEU A 52 1.47 14.57 7.40
C LEU A 52 2.50 13.64 8.08
N ALA A 53 2.52 12.36 7.69
CA ALA A 53 3.44 11.38 8.26
C ALA A 53 4.91 11.75 8.03
N MET A 54 5.24 12.25 6.83
CA MET A 54 6.59 12.72 6.52
C MET A 54 6.99 13.95 7.33
N HIS A 55 6.05 14.86 7.59
CA HIS A 55 6.27 16.01 8.46
C HIS A 55 6.55 15.56 9.91
N GLU A 56 5.75 14.65 10.46
CA GLU A 56 5.99 14.10 11.81
C GLU A 56 7.35 13.41 11.93
N LEU A 57 7.75 12.64 10.91
CA LEU A 57 9.08 12.02 10.88
C LEU A 57 10.20 13.05 10.92
N GLN A 58 10.05 14.18 10.22
CA GLN A 58 11.02 15.28 10.26
C GLN A 58 11.10 15.90 11.65
N VAL A 59 9.95 16.13 12.31
CA VAL A 59 9.89 16.65 13.69
C VAL A 59 10.63 15.73 14.65
N ILE A 60 10.39 14.41 14.58
CA ILE A 60 11.09 13.43 15.43
C ILE A 60 12.59 13.46 15.16
N ARG A 61 12.99 13.45 13.88
CA ARG A 61 14.40 13.49 13.49
C ARG A 61 15.11 14.73 14.03
N ASP A 62 14.47 15.88 13.93
CA ASP A 62 15.05 17.14 14.38
C ASP A 62 15.09 17.22 15.91
N GLY A 63 14.10 16.63 16.61
CA GLY A 63 14.15 16.43 18.06
C GLY A 63 15.32 15.56 18.51
N ILE A 64 15.55 14.42 17.85
CA ILE A 64 16.72 13.55 18.12
C ILE A 64 18.03 14.33 17.91
N LYS A 65 18.15 15.11 16.83
CA LYS A 65 19.35 15.94 16.58
C LYS A 65 19.61 16.98 17.66
N ARG A 66 18.56 17.49 18.31
CA ARG A 66 18.65 18.42 19.45
C ARG A 66 18.96 17.74 20.78
N GLY A 67 19.10 16.41 20.80
CA GLY A 67 19.36 15.65 22.02
C GLY A 67 18.12 15.37 22.86
N GLU A 68 16.93 15.41 22.26
CA GLU A 68 15.70 15.00 22.95
C GLU A 68 15.74 13.51 23.33
N ASN A 69 14.92 13.13 24.32
CA ASN A 69 14.90 11.78 24.89
C ASN A 69 14.61 10.71 23.80
N LEU A 70 15.59 9.83 23.58
CA LEU A 70 15.52 8.76 22.58
C LEU A 70 14.36 7.79 22.82
N THR A 71 13.98 7.53 24.07
CA THR A 71 12.84 6.66 24.39
C THR A 71 11.55 7.26 23.86
N ARG A 72 11.36 8.58 24.02
CA ARG A 72 10.20 9.29 23.49
C ARG A 72 10.18 9.26 21.96
N ALA A 73 11.33 9.49 21.33
CA ALA A 73 11.45 9.42 19.88
C ALA A 73 11.15 8.02 19.33
N ILE A 74 11.53 6.95 20.04
CA ILE A 74 11.20 5.57 19.67
C ILE A 74 9.69 5.34 19.74
N ASP A 75 9.01 5.83 20.77
CA ASP A 75 7.57 5.68 20.91
C ASP A 75 6.81 6.47 19.83
N ASP A 76 7.26 7.68 19.51
CA ASP A 76 6.72 8.47 18.40
C ASP A 76 6.89 7.78 17.05
N LEU A 77 8.04 7.13 16.81
CA LEU A 77 8.28 6.31 15.60
C LEU A 77 7.36 5.09 15.52
N LYS A 78 7.09 4.42 16.64
CA LYS A 78 6.16 3.28 16.69
C LYS A 78 4.72 3.72 16.39
N ARG A 79 4.29 4.87 16.93
CA ARG A 79 2.97 5.44 16.60
C ARG A 79 2.87 5.74 15.11
N LEU A 80 3.86 6.43 14.56
CA LEU A 80 3.89 6.78 13.13
C LEU A 80 3.88 5.53 12.23
N GLN A 81 4.58 4.46 12.64
CA GLN A 81 4.53 3.17 11.93
C GLN A 81 3.12 2.56 11.91
N GLY A 82 2.35 2.70 12.99
CA GLY A 82 0.95 2.28 13.06
C GLY A 82 0.07 3.05 12.09
N GLU A 83 0.18 4.38 12.09
CA GLU A 83 -0.60 5.24 11.20
C GLU A 83 -0.31 4.96 9.72
N ILE A 84 0.96 4.73 9.35
CA ILE A 84 1.33 4.34 7.99
C ILE A 84 0.67 3.02 7.58
N LYS A 85 0.58 2.02 8.49
CA LYS A 85 -0.11 0.75 8.18
C LYS A 85 -1.60 0.97 7.92
N ASP A 86 -2.25 1.80 8.71
CA ASP A 86 -3.68 2.12 8.54
C ASP A 86 -3.94 2.83 7.21
N LEU A 87 -3.04 3.71 6.78
CA LEU A 87 -3.10 4.35 5.46
C LEU A 87 -2.94 3.37 4.30
N LEU A 88 -2.03 2.39 4.43
CA LEU A 88 -1.85 1.34 3.43
C LEU A 88 -3.10 0.44 3.32
N LEU A 89 -3.77 0.18 4.44
CA LEU A 89 -5.06 -0.52 4.46
C LEU A 89 -6.15 0.30 3.74
N LEU A 90 -6.26 1.60 4.02
CA LEU A 90 -7.25 2.49 3.39
C LEU A 90 -7.03 2.66 1.88
N ALA A 91 -5.77 2.69 1.43
CA ALA A 91 -5.40 2.76 0.02
C ALA A 91 -5.79 1.48 -0.76
N GLY A 92 -6.11 0.38 -0.07
CA GLY A 92 -6.46 -0.90 -0.70
C GLY A 92 -5.25 -1.67 -1.23
N ASP A 93 -4.04 -1.26 -0.85
CA ASP A 93 -2.80 -1.92 -1.27
C ASP A 93 -2.50 -3.11 -0.34
N ALA A 94 -3.28 -4.19 -0.49
CA ALA A 94 -3.01 -5.46 0.17
C ALA A 94 -1.56 -5.96 -0.11
N ASP A 95 -1.04 -5.68 -1.30
CA ASP A 95 0.34 -5.99 -1.67
C ASP A 95 1.39 -5.16 -0.91
N SER A 96 1.06 -3.95 -0.48
CA SER A 96 1.97 -3.12 0.32
C SER A 96 2.00 -3.62 1.78
N LEU A 97 0.89 -4.11 2.30
CA LEU A 97 0.84 -4.78 3.62
C LEU A 97 1.63 -6.09 3.62
N ALA A 98 1.45 -6.94 2.60
CA ALA A 98 2.22 -8.18 2.46
C ALA A 98 3.73 -7.90 2.36
N ARG A 99 4.13 -6.85 1.65
CA ARG A 99 5.54 -6.40 1.59
C ARG A 99 6.06 -5.92 2.94
N GLN A 100 5.24 -5.20 3.71
CA GLN A 100 5.64 -4.72 5.04
C GLN A 100 5.72 -5.86 6.06
N GLU A 101 4.82 -6.83 6.01
CA GLU A 101 4.89 -8.06 6.82
C GLU A 101 6.15 -8.86 6.51
N MET A 102 6.50 -9.04 5.23
CA MET A 102 7.75 -9.68 4.83
C MET A 102 8.99 -8.92 5.34
N PHE A 103 8.96 -7.59 5.35
CA PHE A 103 10.05 -6.77 5.89
C PHE A 103 10.17 -6.93 7.42
N ASN A 104 9.05 -6.89 8.15
CA ASN A 104 9.02 -7.10 9.59
C ASN A 104 9.50 -8.51 9.97
N ALA A 105 9.07 -9.54 9.21
CA ALA A 105 9.54 -10.91 9.40
C ALA A 105 11.06 -11.05 9.17
N ARG A 106 11.62 -10.30 8.22
CA ARG A 106 13.08 -10.25 7.98
C ARG A 106 13.82 -9.51 9.11
N ALA A 107 13.25 -8.44 9.65
CA ALA A 107 13.82 -7.73 10.78
C ALA A 107 13.85 -8.59 12.06
N ALA A 108 12.76 -9.32 12.34
CA ALA A 108 12.68 -10.25 13.47
C ALA A 108 13.72 -11.37 13.39
N LYS A 109 14.05 -11.86 12.20
CA LYS A 109 15.10 -12.87 11.98
C LYS A 109 16.53 -12.33 12.14
N ARG A 110 16.75 -11.00 12.11
CA ARG A 110 18.05 -10.36 12.32
C ARG A 110 18.29 -9.91 13.76
N ALA A 111 17.24 -9.82 14.56
CA ALA A 111 17.30 -9.48 15.98
C ALA A 111 17.56 -10.70 16.88
N GLY A 112 17.83 -11.87 16.28
CA GLY A 112 18.28 -13.10 16.93
C GLY A 112 19.72 -13.42 16.57
#